data_AF-A0A0R2RKB6-F1
#
_entry.id   AF-A0A0R2RKB6-F1
#
_cell.length_a   1.000
_cell.length_b   1.000
_cell.length_c   1.000
_cell.angle_alpha   90.00
_cell.angle_beta   90.00
_cell.angle_gamma   90.00
#
_symmetry.space_group_name_H-M   'P 1'
#
loop_
_entity.id
_entity.type
_entity.pdbx_description
1 polymer ?
#
loop_
_entity_poly.entity_id
_entity_poly.type
_entity_poly.pdbx_seq_one_letter_code
_entity_poly.pdbx_strand_id
1 'polypeptide(L)'
;MKLTFDWLKEHLDTKFSEDQLLDKLTDIGLEVEGVEKPSNDLEKFLVAKILKTEPHPDADRLKVCDVDTGNQNILKVVCGASNAREGLITIYAPPGSVIPKNKMKLVVAKIRGVTS
;
A
#
# COMPACT_ATOMS: atom_id res chain seq x y z
N MET A 1 14.82 -3.70 -17.34
CA MET A 1 14.96 -2.67 -16.28
C MET A 1 13.59 -2.04 -16.03
N LYS A 2 13.24 -1.64 -14.80
CA LYS A 2 11.98 -0.93 -14.51
C LYS A 2 12.28 0.47 -13.96
N LEU A 3 11.48 1.45 -14.37
CA LEU A 3 11.57 2.83 -13.92
C LEU A 3 10.17 3.46 -13.92
N THR A 4 9.97 4.50 -13.13
CA THR A 4 8.70 5.25 -13.16
C THR A 4 8.75 6.30 -14.26
N PHE A 5 7.60 6.51 -14.91
CA PHE A 5 7.49 7.48 -15.99
C PHE A 5 7.73 8.93 -15.52
N ASP A 6 7.30 9.26 -14.30
CA ASP A 6 7.52 10.58 -13.71
C ASP A 6 9.01 10.85 -13.47
N TRP A 7 9.76 9.87 -12.96
CA TRP A 7 11.20 10.01 -12.78
C TRP A 7 11.92 10.22 -14.12
N LEU A 8 11.52 9.50 -15.18
CA LEU A 8 12.07 9.72 -16.51
C LEU A 8 11.84 11.16 -17.00
N LYS A 9 10.65 11.72 -16.75
CA LYS A 9 10.31 13.10 -17.11
C LYS A 9 11.11 14.16 -16.36
N GLU A 10 11.55 13.89 -15.13
CA GLU A 10 12.45 14.80 -14.40
C GLU A 10 13.79 15.00 -15.11
N HIS A 11 14.17 14.08 -15.99
CA HIS A 11 15.42 14.11 -16.74
C HIS A 11 15.26 14.43 -18.24
N LEU A 12 14.03 14.71 -18.70
CA LEU A 12 13.75 14.95 -20.11
C LEU A 12 12.95 16.25 -20.28
N ASP A 13 13.50 17.20 -21.03
CA ASP A 13 12.72 18.32 -21.56
C ASP A 13 12.01 17.87 -22.85
N THR A 14 10.72 17.56 -22.76
CA THR A 14 9.94 17.04 -23.89
C THR A 14 8.46 17.41 -23.81
N LYS A 15 7.83 17.49 -24.99
CA LYS A 15 6.38 17.67 -25.16
C LYS A 15 5.68 16.39 -25.65
N PHE A 16 6.42 15.29 -25.76
CA PHE A 16 5.86 14.03 -26.23
C PHE A 16 4.86 13.45 -25.22
N SER A 17 3.84 12.77 -25.76
CA SER A 17 2.94 11.94 -24.95
C SER A 17 3.68 10.71 -24.40
N GLU A 18 3.05 10.00 -23.47
CA GLU A 18 3.57 8.73 -22.94
C GLU A 18 3.86 7.73 -24.06
N ASP A 19 2.87 7.44 -24.91
CA ASP A 19 3.03 6.49 -26.03
C ASP A 19 4.17 6.88 -26.97
N GLN A 20 4.26 8.17 -27.32
CA GLN A 20 5.35 8.69 -28.16
C GLN A 20 6.72 8.51 -27.52
N LEU A 21 6.82 8.67 -26.20
CA LEU A 21 8.08 8.49 -25.49
C LEU A 21 8.49 7.01 -25.47
N LEU A 22 7.54 6.09 -25.27
CA LEU A 22 7.79 4.66 -25.27
C LEU A 22 8.28 4.16 -26.64
N ASP A 23 7.64 4.64 -27.72
CA ASP A 23 8.08 4.36 -29.08
C ASP A 23 9.50 4.90 -29.33
N LYS A 24 9.77 6.15 -28.89
CA LYS A 24 11.09 6.78 -29.05
C LYS A 24 12.20 6.07 -28.29
N LEU A 25 11.92 5.53 -27.10
CA LEU A 25 12.88 4.71 -26.36
C LEU A 25 13.26 3.48 -27.19
N THR A 26 12.26 2.79 -27.76
CA THR A 26 12.50 1.62 -28.60
C THR A 26 13.28 1.97 -29.88
N ASP A 27 12.94 3.09 -30.54
CA ASP A 27 13.62 3.60 -31.74
C ASP A 27 15.13 3.84 -31.52
N ILE A 28 15.54 4.27 -30.32
CA ILE A 28 16.95 4.51 -29.99
C ILE A 28 17.67 3.28 -29.41
N GLY A 29 17.02 2.11 -29.46
CA GLY A 29 17.58 0.84 -29.01
C GLY A 29 17.31 0.51 -27.53
N LEU A 30 16.44 1.25 -26.85
CA LEU A 30 15.98 0.97 -25.48
C LEU A 30 14.58 0.33 -25.55
N GLU A 31 14.54 -0.96 -25.90
CA GLU A 31 13.30 -1.71 -26.08
C GLU A 31 12.40 -1.67 -24.83
N VAL A 32 11.13 -1.31 -25.04
CA VAL A 32 10.10 -1.30 -24.00
C VAL A 32 9.31 -2.61 -24.04
N GLU A 33 9.65 -3.54 -23.14
CA GLU A 33 8.96 -4.85 -23.05
C GLU A 33 7.53 -4.77 -22.50
N GLY A 34 7.21 -3.70 -21.75
CA GLY A 34 5.86 -3.54 -21.18
C GLY A 34 5.71 -2.33 -20.27
N VAL A 35 4.46 -1.95 -20.04
CA VAL A 35 4.07 -0.82 -19.18
C VAL A 35 3.06 -1.31 -18.15
N GLU A 36 3.34 -1.03 -16.88
CA GLU A 36 2.46 -1.38 -15.76
C GLU A 36 1.82 -0.10 -15.20
N LYS A 37 0.50 0.01 -15.27
CA LYS A 37 -0.24 1.13 -14.66
C LYS A 37 -0.69 0.75 -13.25
N PRO A 38 -0.48 1.62 -12.23
CA PRO A 38 -1.02 1.41 -10.90
C PRO A 38 -2.55 1.27 -10.97
N SER A 39 -3.12 0.32 -10.23
CA SER A 39 -4.57 0.14 -10.18
C SER A 39 -5.23 1.25 -9.36
N ASN A 40 -6.39 1.73 -9.81
CA ASN A 40 -7.28 2.60 -9.03
C ASN A 40 -7.85 1.90 -7.77
N ASP A 41 -7.63 0.58 -7.62
CA ASP A 41 -8.05 -0.19 -6.44
C ASP A 41 -7.44 0.31 -5.10
N LEU A 42 -6.48 1.23 -5.15
CA LEU A 42 -5.78 1.77 -3.99
C LEU A 42 -6.47 2.99 -3.33
N GLU A 43 -7.50 3.58 -3.93
CA GLU A 43 -8.14 4.82 -3.44
C GLU A 43 -8.67 4.73 -2.01
N LYS A 44 -9.04 3.52 -1.55
CA LYS A 44 -9.57 3.31 -0.19
C LYS A 44 -8.50 3.18 0.89
N PHE A 45 -7.24 3.03 0.51
CA PHE A 45 -6.15 2.82 1.44
C PHE A 45 -5.69 4.16 2.01
N LEU A 46 -5.47 4.19 3.32
CA LEU A 46 -5.13 5.42 4.04
C LEU A 46 -3.72 5.31 4.61
N VAL A 47 -2.99 6.41 4.62
CA VAL A 47 -1.77 6.51 5.45
C VAL A 47 -2.19 6.56 6.91
N ALA A 48 -1.51 5.78 7.74
CA ALA A 48 -1.84 5.61 9.14
C ALA A 48 -0.57 5.54 10.00
N LYS A 49 -0.71 5.78 11.30
CA LYS A 49 0.37 5.65 12.28
C LYS A 49 -0.04 4.69 13.39
N ILE A 50 0.84 3.74 13.71
CA ILE A 50 0.67 2.89 14.89
C ILE A 50 1.02 3.73 16.12
N LEU A 51 0.04 3.97 16.99
CA LEU A 51 0.20 4.72 18.24
C LEU A 51 0.68 3.85 19.38
N LYS A 52 0.26 2.57 19.41
CA LYS A 52 0.65 1.61 20.44
C LYS A 52 0.65 0.21 19.87
N THR A 53 1.49 -0.66 20.41
CA THR A 53 1.54 -2.09 20.05
C THR A 53 1.67 -2.94 21.30
N GLU A 54 0.80 -3.91 21.47
CA GLU A 54 0.82 -4.87 22.59
C GLU A 54 0.83 -6.30 22.06
N PRO A 55 1.47 -7.26 22.76
CA PRO A 55 1.34 -8.67 22.43
C PRO A 55 -0.13 -9.10 22.44
N HIS A 56 -0.53 -9.94 21.49
CA HIS A 56 -1.88 -10.47 21.48
C HIS A 56 -2.07 -11.45 22.66
N PRO A 57 -3.18 -11.37 23.42
CA PRO A 57 -3.38 -12.18 24.63
C PRO A 57 -3.40 -13.69 24.33
N ASP A 58 -4.01 -14.08 23.21
CA ASP A 58 -4.18 -15.50 22.82
C ASP A 58 -3.33 -15.93 21.61
N ALA A 59 -2.24 -15.22 21.27
CA ALA A 59 -1.38 -15.58 20.14
C ALA A 59 0.04 -14.99 20.19
N ASP A 60 1.06 -15.86 20.19
CA ASP A 60 2.47 -15.47 20.35
C ASP A 60 3.04 -14.62 19.19
N ARG A 61 2.49 -14.77 17.98
CA ARG A 61 2.98 -14.10 16.76
C ARG A 61 2.13 -12.91 16.32
N LEU A 62 1.10 -12.57 17.09
CA LEU A 62 0.20 -11.46 16.77
C LEU A 62 0.40 -10.33 17.76
N LYS A 63 0.08 -9.14 17.28
CA LYS A 63 0.09 -7.90 18.05
C LYS A 63 -1.26 -7.21 17.91
N VAL A 64 -1.71 -6.56 18.96
CA VAL A 64 -2.84 -5.64 18.93
C VAL A 64 -2.29 -4.23 18.82
N CYS A 65 -2.65 -3.54 17.74
CA CYS A 65 -2.16 -2.21 17.42
C CYS A 65 -3.29 -1.19 17.54
N ASP A 66 -3.04 -0.10 18.25
CA ASP A 66 -3.88 1.10 18.19
C ASP A 66 -3.35 1.98 17.04
N VAL A 67 -4.21 2.29 16.08
CA VAL A 67 -3.86 2.88 14.78
C VAL A 67 -4.63 4.17 14.57
N ASP A 68 -3.91 5.26 14.30
CA ASP A 68 -4.49 6.54 13.88
C ASP A 68 -4.49 6.65 12.36
N THR A 69 -5.62 7.05 11.80
CA THR A 69 -5.84 7.23 10.34
C THR A 69 -6.11 8.69 9.97
N GLY A 70 -5.99 9.62 10.92
CA GLY A 70 -6.27 11.05 10.72
C GLY A 70 -7.76 11.43 10.89
N ASN A 71 -8.66 10.45 11.01
CA ASN A 71 -10.11 10.65 11.11
C ASN A 71 -10.61 10.76 12.56
N GLN A 72 -9.77 11.25 13.49
CA GLN A 72 -10.04 11.45 14.93
C GLN A 72 -10.32 10.19 15.77
N ASN A 73 -10.67 9.06 15.16
CA ASN A 73 -10.90 7.79 15.83
C ASN A 73 -9.66 6.90 15.77
N ILE A 74 -9.23 6.41 16.94
CA ILE A 74 -8.19 5.39 17.06
C ILE A 74 -8.83 4.02 16.79
N LEU A 75 -8.27 3.30 15.83
CA LEU A 75 -8.73 1.98 15.42
C LEU A 75 -7.89 0.90 16.07
N LYS A 76 -8.52 -0.19 16.50
CA LYS A 76 -7.81 -1.38 17.01
C LYS A 76 -7.67 -2.40 15.89
N VAL A 77 -6.43 -2.80 15.58
CA VAL A 77 -6.11 -3.70 14.47
C VAL A 77 -5.19 -4.82 14.96
N VAL A 78 -5.50 -6.06 14.62
CA VAL A 78 -4.59 -7.19 14.87
C VAL A 78 -3.61 -7.32 13.71
N CYS A 79 -2.31 -7.28 14.00
CA CYS A 79 -1.25 -7.39 13.01
C CYS A 79 -0.27 -8.51 13.34
N GLY A 80 0.08 -9.34 12.35
CA GLY A 80 1.08 -10.41 12.49
C GLY A 80 2.48 -10.04 11.98
N ALA A 81 2.67 -8.82 11.45
CA ALA A 81 3.95 -8.42 10.91
C ALA A 81 4.95 -8.13 12.03
N SER A 82 6.15 -8.71 11.96
CA SER A 82 7.18 -8.56 13.00
C SER A 82 7.64 -7.11 13.17
N ASN A 83 7.62 -6.33 12.08
CA ASN A 83 8.00 -4.92 12.07
C ASN A 83 6.91 -3.96 12.56
N ALA A 84 5.69 -4.44 12.86
CA ALA A 84 4.62 -3.62 13.46
C ALA A 84 5.04 -3.17 14.86
N ARG A 85 5.27 -1.86 15.00
CA ARG A 85 5.78 -1.24 16.22
C ARG A 85 5.20 0.16 16.38
N GLU A 86 5.18 0.64 17.61
CA GLU A 86 4.80 2.01 17.94
C GLU A 86 5.61 3.03 17.11
N GLY A 87 4.93 4.08 16.65
CA GLY A 87 5.49 5.13 15.81
C GLY A 87 5.58 4.80 14.32
N LEU A 88 5.34 3.55 13.89
CA LEU A 88 5.41 3.17 12.48
C LEU A 88 4.32 3.88 11.66
N ILE A 89 4.75 4.65 10.65
CA ILE A 89 3.86 5.12 9.58
C ILE A 89 3.70 3.98 8.57
N THR A 90 2.46 3.62 8.29
CA THR A 90 2.09 2.46 7.49
C THR A 90 0.81 2.75 6.70
N ILE A 91 0.29 1.74 6.01
CA ILE A 91 -0.96 1.81 5.27
C ILE A 91 -2.05 1.03 6.00
N TYR A 92 -3.21 1.66 6.16
CA TYR A 92 -4.42 1.05 6.67
C TYR A 92 -5.41 0.80 5.53
N ALA A 93 -6.01 -0.39 5.52
CA ALA A 93 -7.07 -0.76 4.59
C ALA A 93 -8.39 -0.91 5.38
N PRO A 94 -9.36 0.00 5.22
CA PRO A 94 -10.62 -0.08 5.94
C PRO A 94 -11.46 -1.30 5.50
N PRO A 95 -12.37 -1.79 6.37
CA PRO A 95 -13.38 -2.77 5.97
C PRO A 95 -14.11 -2.34 4.69
N GLY A 96 -14.33 -3.29 3.79
CA GLY A 96 -14.88 -3.05 2.45
C GLY A 96 -13.83 -2.72 1.37
N SER A 97 -12.56 -2.54 1.74
CA SER A 97 -11.44 -2.49 0.79
C SER A 97 -11.20 -3.84 0.14
N VAL A 98 -10.70 -3.83 -1.10
CA VAL A 98 -10.32 -5.05 -1.83
C VAL A 98 -8.81 -5.06 -1.96
N ILE A 99 -8.16 -6.11 -1.43
CA ILE A 99 -6.71 -6.26 -1.55
C ILE A 99 -6.36 -6.61 -3.00
N PRO A 100 -5.59 -5.77 -3.73
CA PRO A 100 -5.40 -5.95 -5.17
C PRO A 100 -4.77 -7.29 -5.56
N LYS A 101 -3.83 -7.77 -4.72
CA LYS A 101 -3.05 -8.99 -4.98
C LYS A 101 -3.89 -10.27 -5.03
N ASN A 102 -4.86 -10.42 -4.13
CA ASN A 102 -5.66 -11.64 -3.98
C ASN A 102 -7.17 -11.41 -4.14
N LYS A 103 -7.58 -10.18 -4.46
CA LYS A 103 -8.97 -9.75 -4.63
C LYS A 103 -9.86 -10.00 -3.41
N MET A 104 -9.26 -10.16 -2.24
CA MET A 104 -9.98 -10.37 -0.98
C MET A 104 -10.63 -9.07 -0.52
N LYS A 105 -11.95 -9.11 -0.27
CA LYS A 105 -12.66 -8.01 0.38
C LYS A 105 -12.49 -8.10 1.89
N LEU A 106 -11.99 -7.04 2.51
CA LEU A 106 -11.82 -6.96 3.95
C LEU A 106 -13.17 -6.78 4.64
N VAL A 107 -13.34 -7.46 5.78
CA VAL A 107 -14.50 -7.36 6.66
C VAL A 107 -14.00 -7.31 8.09
N VAL A 108 -14.81 -6.73 8.99
CA VAL A 108 -14.54 -6.79 10.43
C VAL A 108 -14.65 -8.24 10.89
N ALA A 109 -13.63 -8.75 11.56
CA ALA A 109 -13.58 -10.14 12.00
C ALA A 109 -12.93 -10.26 13.39
N LYS A 110 -13.24 -11.35 14.09
CA LYS A 110 -12.53 -11.70 15.32
C LYS A 110 -11.33 -12.58 14.99
N ILE A 111 -10.14 -12.05 15.24
CA ILE A 111 -8.88 -12.78 15.12
C ILE A 111 -8.51 -13.23 16.52
N ARG A 112 -8.60 -14.54 16.78
CA ARG A 112 -8.26 -15.15 18.09
C ARG A 112 -8.94 -14.44 19.28
N GLY A 113 -10.18 -14.00 19.10
CA GLY A 113 -10.98 -13.35 20.15
C GLY A 113 -10.97 -11.82 20.12
N VAL A 114 -9.97 -11.18 19.50
CA VAL A 114 -9.88 -9.73 19.36
C VAL A 114 -10.54 -9.30 18.05
N THR A 115 -11.44 -8.31 18.10
CA THR A 115 -12.08 -7.76 16.91
C THR A 115 -11.11 -6.83 16.18
N SER A 116 -11.00 -7.01 14.85
CA SER A 116 -10.12 -6.25 13.96
C SER A 116 -10.81 -5.96 12.64
#